data_AF-A0A2W4IDI2-F1
#
_entry.id   AF-A0A2W4IDI2-F1
#
_cell.length_a   1.000
_cell.length_b   1.000
_cell.length_c   1.000
_cell.angle_alpha   90.00
_cell.angle_beta   90.00
_cell.angle_gamma   90.00
#
_symmetry.space_group_name_H-M   'P 1'
#
loop_
_entity.id
_entity.type
_entity.pdbx_description
1 polymer ?
#
loop_
_entity_poly.entity_id
_entity_poly.type
_entity_poly.pdbx_seq_one_letter_code
_entity_poly.pdbx_strand_id
1 'polypeptide(L)'
;MPIIASAKKQLRQNKKRKARNDNFRELYREARVAFEKAIKENNVEAAKNILVNQKDSDGKTTKAGLQSIIDKLVKKNIIHKNNGARKKAKFVKMLKAIS
;
A
#
# COMPACT_ATOMS: atom_id res chain seq x y z
N MET A 1 -5.88 32.00 -9.09
CA MET A 1 -5.59 31.08 -10.22
C MET A 1 -4.26 31.50 -10.83
N PRO A 2 -3.39 30.59 -11.33
CA PRO A 2 -2.11 31.01 -11.90
C PRO A 2 -2.35 31.88 -13.14
N ILE A 3 -1.58 32.95 -13.30
CA ILE A 3 -1.73 33.88 -14.45
C ILE A 3 -1.05 33.27 -15.69
N ILE A 4 0.17 32.74 -15.52
CA ILE A 4 0.98 32.14 -16.57
C ILE A 4 0.36 30.83 -17.08
N ALA A 5 0.31 30.66 -18.41
CA ALA A 5 -0.26 29.47 -19.04
C ALA A 5 0.40 28.15 -18.61
N SER A 6 1.73 28.13 -18.47
CA SER A 6 2.49 26.97 -17.97
C SER A 6 2.04 26.56 -16.56
N ALA A 7 1.84 27.54 -15.67
CA ALA A 7 1.38 27.30 -14.31
C ALA A 7 -0.07 26.81 -14.26
N LYS A 8 -0.97 27.30 -15.15
CA LYS A 8 -2.34 26.75 -15.31
C LYS A 8 -2.30 25.27 -15.73
N LYS A 9 -1.43 24.91 -16.67
CA LYS A 9 -1.22 23.53 -17.11
C LYS A 9 -0.65 22.65 -15.98
N GLN A 10 0.34 23.16 -15.25
CA GLN A 10 0.93 22.46 -14.12
C GLN A 10 -0.11 22.17 -13.03
N LEU A 11 -0.98 23.13 -12.72
CA LEU A 11 -2.07 22.95 -11.75
C LEU A 11 -3.03 21.82 -12.16
N ARG A 12 -3.44 21.78 -13.44
CA ARG A 12 -4.27 20.68 -13.98
C ARG A 12 -3.58 19.33 -13.88
N GLN A 13 -2.31 19.25 -14.26
CA GLN A 13 -1.53 18.02 -14.19
C GLN A 13 -1.33 17.55 -12.75
N ASN A 14 -1.07 18.46 -11.82
CA ASN A 14 -0.90 18.17 -10.40
C ASN A 14 -2.19 17.61 -9.79
N LYS A 15 -3.36 18.18 -10.13
CA LYS A 15 -4.66 17.62 -9.69
C LYS A 15 -4.84 16.17 -10.14
N LYS A 16 -4.57 15.87 -11.42
CA LYS A 16 -4.67 14.50 -11.96
C LYS A 16 -3.67 13.55 -11.28
N ARG A 17 -2.41 13.98 -11.11
CA ARG A 17 -1.36 13.19 -10.45
C ARG A 17 -1.69 12.93 -8.98
N LYS A 18 -2.23 13.93 -8.28
CA LYS A 18 -2.69 13.83 -6.90
C LYS A 18 -3.79 12.77 -6.77
N ALA A 19 -4.87 12.89 -7.54
CA ALA A 19 -5.97 11.93 -7.53
C ALA A 19 -5.49 10.49 -7.80
N ARG A 20 -4.63 10.28 -8.80
CA ARG A 20 -4.04 8.96 -9.07
C ARG A 20 -3.23 8.42 -7.88
N ASN A 21 -2.43 9.27 -7.23
CA ASN A 21 -1.59 8.83 -6.11
C ASN A 21 -2.43 8.58 -4.85
N ASP A 22 -3.49 9.35 -4.64
CA ASP A 22 -4.36 9.23 -3.48
C ASP A 22 -5.11 7.90 -3.49
N ASN A 23 -5.59 7.43 -4.65
CA ASN A 23 -6.15 6.08 -4.80
C ASN A 23 -5.18 4.97 -4.31
N PHE A 24 -3.91 5.01 -4.72
CA PHE A 24 -2.93 4.01 -4.27
C PHE A 24 -2.59 4.14 -2.77
N ARG A 25 -2.62 5.37 -2.23
CA ARG A 25 -2.41 5.61 -0.79
C ARG A 25 -3.59 5.11 0.04
N GLU A 26 -4.80 5.27 -0.47
CA GLU A 26 -6.03 4.75 0.14
C GLU A 26 -6.01 3.23 0.18
N LEU A 27 -5.71 2.57 -0.94
CA LEU A 27 -5.56 1.11 -1.00
C LEU A 27 -4.58 0.58 0.08
N TYR A 28 -3.43 1.26 0.24
CA TYR A 28 -2.49 0.92 1.31
C TYR A 28 -3.03 1.20 2.71
N ARG A 29 -3.76 2.31 2.90
CA ARG A 29 -4.32 2.69 4.20
C ARG A 29 -5.35 1.65 4.65
N GLU A 30 -6.24 1.23 3.77
CA GLU A 30 -7.26 0.22 4.02
C GLU A 30 -6.62 -1.12 4.40
N ALA A 31 -5.70 -1.62 3.57
CA ALA A 31 -5.00 -2.88 3.83
C ALA A 31 -4.21 -2.84 5.15
N ARG A 32 -3.59 -1.69 5.47
CA ARG A 32 -2.88 -1.49 6.75
C ARG A 32 -3.84 -1.52 7.94
N VAL A 33 -4.97 -0.82 7.86
CA VAL A 33 -5.95 -0.77 8.95
C VAL A 33 -6.54 -2.16 9.20
N ALA A 34 -6.86 -2.90 8.13
CA ALA A 34 -7.33 -4.28 8.24
C ALA A 34 -6.27 -5.18 8.91
N PHE A 35 -4.99 -5.06 8.52
CA PHE A 35 -3.90 -5.79 9.15
C PHE A 35 -3.73 -5.43 10.63
N GLU A 36 -3.70 -4.13 10.96
CA GLU A 36 -3.57 -3.67 12.35
C GLU A 36 -4.73 -4.12 13.23
N LYS A 37 -5.95 -4.18 12.68
CA LYS A 37 -7.11 -4.74 13.38
C LYS A 37 -6.92 -6.23 13.67
N ALA A 38 -6.52 -7.03 12.69
CA ALA A 38 -6.26 -8.46 12.86
C ALA A 38 -5.15 -8.74 13.90
N ILE A 39 -4.10 -7.92 13.92
CA ILE A 39 -3.04 -8.01 14.94
C ILE A 39 -3.58 -7.70 16.33
N LYS A 40 -4.42 -6.68 16.49
CA LYS A 40 -5.05 -6.34 17.79
C LYS A 40 -5.96 -7.45 18.31
N GLU A 41 -6.64 -8.14 17.41
CA GLU A 41 -7.52 -9.27 17.70
C GLU A 41 -6.74 -10.59 17.92
N ASN A 42 -5.40 -10.57 17.87
CA ASN A 42 -4.52 -11.75 17.95
C ASN A 42 -4.86 -12.86 16.93
N ASN A 43 -5.48 -12.50 15.80
CA ASN A 43 -5.82 -13.46 14.76
C ASN A 43 -4.65 -13.61 13.77
N VAL A 44 -3.78 -14.59 14.05
CA VAL A 44 -2.54 -14.84 13.30
C VAL A 44 -2.82 -15.24 11.84
N GLU A 45 -3.85 -16.06 11.59
CA GLU A 45 -4.19 -16.51 10.24
C GLU A 45 -4.73 -15.36 9.38
N ALA A 46 -5.65 -14.56 9.92
CA ALA A 46 -6.17 -13.39 9.22
C ALA A 46 -5.05 -12.39 8.90
N ALA A 47 -4.15 -12.14 9.86
CA ALA A 47 -3.01 -11.24 9.65
C ALA A 47 -2.04 -11.76 8.57
N LYS A 48 -1.73 -13.07 8.56
CA LYS A 48 -0.93 -13.72 7.51
C LYS A 48 -1.58 -13.55 6.14
N ASN A 49 -2.87 -13.86 6.03
CA ASN A 49 -3.64 -13.78 4.78
C ASN A 49 -3.70 -12.36 4.20
N ILE A 50 -3.72 -11.32 5.04
CA ILE A 50 -3.68 -9.92 4.59
C ILE A 50 -2.26 -9.50 4.18
N LEU A 51 -1.22 -10.05 4.83
CA LEU A 51 0.16 -9.67 4.58
C LEU A 51 0.67 -10.17 3.22
N VAL A 52 0.36 -11.43 2.88
CA VAL A 52 0.83 -12.10 1.66
C VAL A 52 -0.22 -12.09 0.55
N ASN A 53 0.22 -12.34 -0.69
CA ASN A 53 -0.71 -12.45 -1.82
C ASN A 53 -1.53 -13.74 -1.71
N GLN A 54 -2.82 -13.64 -1.97
CA GLN A 54 -3.68 -14.81 -2.12
C GLN A 54 -3.61 -15.29 -3.57
N LYS A 55 -3.45 -16.60 -3.74
CA LYS A 55 -3.35 -17.25 -5.05
C LYS A 55 -4.43 -18.32 -5.18
N ASP A 56 -4.92 -18.50 -6.40
CA ASP A 56 -5.80 -19.61 -6.77
C ASP A 56 -5.03 -20.93 -6.92
N SER A 57 -5.77 -22.03 -7.09
CA SER A 57 -5.25 -23.36 -7.45
C SER A 57 -4.33 -23.32 -8.67
N ASP A 58 -4.61 -22.42 -9.61
CA ASP A 58 -3.83 -22.25 -10.85
C ASP A 58 -2.61 -21.32 -10.67
N GLY A 59 -2.31 -20.89 -9.43
CA GLY A 59 -1.18 -20.03 -9.09
C GLY A 59 -1.36 -18.55 -9.45
N LYS A 60 -2.51 -18.15 -10.00
CA LYS A 60 -2.83 -16.74 -10.30
C LYS A 60 -3.14 -15.96 -9.03
N THR A 61 -2.73 -14.70 -8.97
CA THR A 61 -2.97 -13.85 -7.79
C THR A 61 -4.39 -13.29 -7.84
N THR A 62 -5.25 -13.68 -6.90
CA THR A 62 -6.62 -13.17 -6.77
C THR A 62 -6.66 -11.86 -6.01
N LYS A 63 -5.91 -11.79 -4.91
CA LYS A 63 -5.86 -10.61 -4.05
C LYS A 63 -4.43 -10.24 -3.71
N ALA A 64 -4.11 -8.97 -3.91
CA ALA A 64 -2.81 -8.44 -3.54
C ALA A 64 -2.72 -8.26 -2.03
N GLY A 65 -1.69 -8.83 -1.43
CA GLY A 65 -1.35 -8.65 -0.02
C GLY A 65 -0.73 -7.27 0.25
N LEU A 66 -0.68 -6.90 1.52
CA LEU A 66 -0.14 -5.63 2.00
C LEU A 66 1.30 -5.40 1.50
N GLN A 67 2.16 -6.44 1.48
CA GLN A 67 3.54 -6.30 1.01
C GLN A 67 3.60 -5.95 -0.49
N SER A 68 2.78 -6.59 -1.31
CA SER A 68 2.69 -6.32 -2.76
C SER A 68 2.17 -4.90 -3.04
N ILE A 69 1.22 -4.41 -2.23
CA ILE A 69 0.72 -3.04 -2.32
C ILE A 69 1.85 -2.03 -2.02
N ILE A 70 2.69 -2.30 -1.01
CA ILE A 70 3.86 -1.47 -0.69
C ILE A 70 4.85 -1.47 -1.86
N ASP A 71 5.13 -2.62 -2.46
CA ASP A 71 6.04 -2.70 -3.61
C ASP A 71 5.48 -1.98 -4.83
N LYS A 72 4.15 -1.99 -5.03
CA LYS A 72 3.48 -1.20 -6.06
C LYS A 72 3.63 0.32 -5.80
N LEU A 73 3.51 0.77 -4.56
CA LEU A 73 3.75 2.18 -4.18
C LEU A 73 5.21 2.60 -4.45
N VAL A 74 6.18 1.73 -4.17
CA VAL A 74 7.59 1.96 -4.48
C VAL A 74 7.80 2.03 -5.99
N LYS A 75 7.27 1.06 -6.76
CA LYS A 75 7.36 1.02 -8.23
C LYS A 75 6.75 2.26 -8.89
N LYS A 76 5.67 2.79 -8.32
CA LYS A 76 5.01 4.02 -8.79
C LYS A 76 5.66 5.31 -8.28
N ASN A 77 6.76 5.19 -7.54
CA ASN A 77 7.51 6.29 -6.91
C ASN A 77 6.62 7.18 -6.01
N ILE A 78 5.63 6.59 -5.35
CA ILE A 78 4.76 7.27 -4.38
C ILE A 78 5.43 7.30 -3.00
N ILE A 79 6.22 6.25 -2.70
CA ILE A 79 7.08 6.17 -1.51
C ILE A 79 8.49 5.78 -1.92
N HIS A 80 9.48 6.25 -1.17
CA HIS A 80 10.88 5.89 -1.38
C HIS A 80 11.14 4.41 -1.06
N LYS A 81 12.08 3.77 -1.76
CA LYS A 81 12.47 2.36 -1.57
C LYS A 81 12.79 2.01 -0.10
N ASN A 82 13.51 2.89 0.60
CA ASN A 82 13.86 2.68 2.01
C ASN A 82 12.63 2.75 2.91
N ASN A 83 11.65 3.59 2.59
CA ASN A 83 10.40 3.65 3.36
C ASN A 83 9.57 2.37 3.13
N GLY A 84 9.51 1.88 1.88
CA GLY A 84 8.91 0.60 1.56
C GLY A 84 9.55 -0.55 2.34
N ALA A 85 10.89 -0.65 2.33
CA ALA A 85 11.64 -1.66 3.07
C ALA A 85 11.37 -1.61 4.59
N ARG A 86 11.45 -0.41 5.20
CA ARG A 86 11.15 -0.22 6.64
C ARG A 86 9.74 -0.66 7.00
N LYS A 87 8.75 -0.34 6.16
CA LYS A 87 7.35 -0.74 6.38
C LYS A 87 7.21 -2.27 6.32
N LYS A 88 7.78 -2.92 5.30
CA LYS A 88 7.74 -4.39 5.17
C LYS A 88 8.36 -5.07 6.39
N ALA A 89 9.54 -4.62 6.82
CA ALA A 89 10.21 -5.16 8.01
C ALA A 89 9.37 -4.98 9.28
N LYS A 90 8.74 -3.81 9.48
CA LYS A 90 7.88 -3.56 10.62
C LYS A 90 6.68 -4.52 10.68
N PHE A 91 5.99 -4.73 9.56
CA PHE A 91 4.81 -5.61 9.53
C PHE A 91 5.17 -7.07 9.79
N VAL A 92 6.30 -7.54 9.24
CA VAL A 92 6.82 -8.89 9.55
C VAL A 92 7.15 -9.03 11.04
N LYS A 93 7.80 -8.02 11.63
CA LYS A 93 8.11 -8.00 13.07
C LYS A 93 6.84 -8.03 13.93
N MET A 94 5.80 -7.28 13.56
CA MET A 94 4.51 -7.28 14.26
C MET A 94 3.84 -8.65 14.22
N LEU A 95 3.84 -9.30 13.05
CA LEU A 95 3.28 -10.65 12.91
C LEU A 95 4.07 -11.68 13.72
N LYS A 96 5.41 -11.59 13.75
CA LYS A 96 6.26 -12.49 14.53
C LYS A 96 6.06 -12.33 16.04
N ALA A 97 5.69 -11.14 16.51
CA ALA A 97 5.49 -10.88 17.94
C ALA A 97 4.22 -11.55 18.50
N ILE A 98 3.26 -11.90 17.63
CA ILE A 98 2.00 -12.56 18.02
C ILE A 98 1.94 -14.03 17.58
N SER A 99 2.99 -14.54 16.94
CA SER A 99 3.06 -15.90 16.37
C SER A 99 4.02 -16.79 17.15
#